data_AF-A0A420EU18-F1
#
_entry.id   AF-A0A420EU18-F1
#
_cell.length_a   1.000
_cell.length_b   1.000
_cell.length_c   1.000
_cell.angle_alpha   90.00
_cell.angle_beta   90.00
_cell.angle_gamma   90.00
#
_symmetry.space_group_name_H-M   'P 1'
#
loop_
_entity.id
_entity.type
_entity.pdbx_description
1 polymer ?
#
loop_
_entity_poly.entity_id
_entity_poly.type
_entity_poly.pdbx_seq_one_letter_code
_entity_poly.pdbx_strand_id
1 'polypeptide(L)'
;MAKVHGRHTFISLGGDDLSTFTNTSEITRTADSHDVTGYGADAHEFVGGLKGGTATMGGIYDNTASTGPRAVIEPLIGQTVELIRQTEGTGAGKPQDKATVLVTQYVETNPVADMVTWSCEMQISGTVDTTPQAA
;
A
#
# COMPACT_ATOMS: atom_id res chain seq x y z
N MET A 1 10.76 -4.32 22.89
CA MET A 1 10.38 -4.52 21.49
C MET A 1 9.42 -5.69 21.42
N ALA A 2 8.15 -5.45 21.13
CA ALA A 2 7.17 -6.51 20.91
C ALA A 2 7.15 -6.86 19.41
N LYS A 3 7.18 -8.15 19.08
CA LYS A 3 6.96 -8.60 17.70
C LYS A 3 5.48 -8.34 17.37
N VAL A 4 5.19 -7.41 16.48
CA VAL A 4 3.82 -7.12 16.04
C VAL A 4 3.43 -8.16 15.00
N HIS A 5 2.32 -8.87 15.23
CA HIS A 5 1.82 -9.86 14.28
C HIS A 5 1.00 -9.16 13.20
N GLY A 6 1.28 -9.44 11.93
CA GLY A 6 0.58 -8.83 10.78
C GLY A 6 -0.93 -9.06 10.71
N ARG A 7 -1.50 -9.89 11.60
CA ARG A 7 -2.96 -10.13 11.71
C ARG A 7 -3.70 -8.92 12.28
N HIS A 8 -2.96 -8.03 12.93
CA HIS A 8 -3.49 -6.78 13.47
C HIS A 8 -3.44 -5.65 12.46
N THR A 9 -2.89 -5.90 11.26
CA THR A 9 -2.80 -4.89 10.21
C THR A 9 -4.18 -4.56 9.70
N PHE A 10 -4.57 -3.28 9.83
CA PHE A 10 -5.76 -2.75 9.18
C PHE A 10 -5.35 -2.11 7.86
N ILE A 11 -6.13 -2.36 6.80
CA ILE A 11 -5.92 -1.77 5.49
C ILE A 11 -7.26 -1.38 4.88
N SER A 12 -7.37 -0.14 4.43
CA SER A 12 -8.54 0.36 3.74
C SER A 12 -8.16 1.07 2.45
N LEU A 13 -9.00 0.92 1.43
CA LEU A 13 -8.82 1.53 0.11
C LEU A 13 -10.09 2.28 -0.25
N GLY A 14 -9.99 3.57 -0.56
CA GLY A 14 -11.14 4.38 -0.96
C GLY A 14 -12.21 4.57 0.11
N GLY A 15 -11.92 4.22 1.37
CA GLY A 15 -12.85 4.24 2.49
C GLY A 15 -13.44 2.87 2.86
N ASP A 16 -13.22 1.84 2.04
CA ASP A 16 -13.67 0.47 2.30
C ASP A 16 -12.59 -0.35 3.03
N ASP A 17 -13.00 -1.09 4.06
CA ASP A 17 -12.12 -1.99 4.81
C ASP A 17 -11.90 -3.30 4.04
N LEU A 18 -10.67 -3.55 3.62
CA LEU A 18 -10.26 -4.77 2.90
C LEU A 18 -9.41 -5.70 3.78
N SER A 19 -9.24 -5.39 5.07
CA SER A 19 -8.40 -6.15 6.00
C SER A 19 -8.79 -7.63 6.12
N THR A 20 -10.08 -7.93 6.06
CA THR A 20 -10.60 -9.30 6.16
C THR A 20 -10.20 -10.16 4.95
N PHE A 21 -9.97 -9.53 3.80
CA PHE A 21 -9.69 -10.21 2.53
C PHE A 21 -8.22 -10.11 2.11
N THR A 22 -7.42 -9.28 2.80
CA THR A 22 -6.02 -9.02 2.48
C THR A 22 -5.12 -9.88 3.35
N ASN A 23 -4.29 -10.72 2.72
CA ASN A 23 -3.29 -11.55 3.42
C ASN A 23 -1.88 -10.93 3.33
N THR A 24 -1.63 -10.10 2.32
CA THR A 24 -0.35 -9.44 2.10
C THR A 24 -0.57 -7.97 1.71
N SER A 25 0.21 -7.08 2.33
CA SER A 25 0.27 -5.67 1.94
C SER A 25 1.71 -5.18 2.03
N GLU A 26 2.17 -4.56 0.96
CA GLU A 26 3.50 -4.01 0.84
C GLU A 26 3.42 -2.56 0.36
N ILE A 27 4.20 -1.68 1.00
CA ILE A 27 4.35 -0.29 0.58
C ILE A 27 5.84 -0.08 0.41
N THR A 28 6.26 0.07 -0.83
CA THR A 28 7.64 0.32 -1.22
C THR A 28 7.80 1.80 -1.45
N ARG A 29 8.59 2.46 -0.61
CA ARG A 29 8.91 3.89 -0.73
C ARG A 29 10.23 4.03 -1.45
N THR A 30 10.23 4.74 -2.57
CA THR A 30 11.43 5.05 -3.32
C THR A 30 11.70 6.55 -3.26
N ALA A 31 12.96 6.93 -3.38
CA ALA A 31 13.34 8.32 -3.59
C ALA A 31 14.35 8.35 -4.72
N ASP A 32 14.21 9.31 -5.62
CA ASP A 32 15.22 9.53 -6.65
C ASP A 32 16.53 9.95 -5.99
N SER A 33 17.67 9.55 -6.57
CA SER A 33 18.98 10.03 -6.17
C SER A 33 19.67 10.66 -7.37
N HIS A 34 20.13 11.90 -7.20
CA HIS A 34 20.93 12.60 -8.18
C HIS A 34 22.38 12.57 -7.72
N ASP A 35 23.27 12.01 -8.53
CA ASP A 35 24.70 12.10 -8.31
C ASP A 35 25.18 13.51 -8.68
N VAL A 36 25.76 14.23 -7.73
CA VAL A 36 26.29 15.60 -7.90
C VAL A 36 27.82 15.65 -7.76
N THR A 37 28.49 14.49 -7.85
CA THR A 37 29.93 14.37 -7.62
C THR A 37 30.73 15.32 -8.52
N GLY A 38 31.44 16.27 -7.90
CA GLY A 38 32.28 17.25 -8.58
C GLY A 38 33.75 16.84 -8.68
N TYR A 39 34.53 17.62 -9.43
CA TYR A 39 35.99 17.42 -9.49
C TYR A 39 36.64 17.67 -8.12
N GLY A 40 37.50 16.75 -7.69
CA GLY A 40 38.20 16.81 -6.40
C GLY A 40 37.51 16.05 -5.27
N ALA A 41 36.38 15.38 -5.54
CA ALA A 41 35.74 14.46 -4.60
C ALA A 41 36.38 13.06 -4.66
N ASP A 42 36.73 12.51 -3.50
CA ASP A 42 37.29 11.16 -3.36
C ASP A 42 36.22 10.05 -3.28
N ALA A 43 34.93 10.43 -3.21
CA ALA A 43 33.78 9.53 -3.14
C ALA A 43 32.52 10.16 -3.74
N HIS A 44 31.51 9.33 -4.06
CA HIS A 44 30.26 9.79 -4.66
C HIS A 44 29.41 10.62 -3.69
N GLU A 45 28.93 11.77 -4.15
CA GLU A 45 27.98 12.63 -3.44
C GLU A 45 26.60 12.56 -4.10
N PHE A 46 25.56 12.23 -3.31
CA PHE A 46 24.19 12.11 -3.80
C PHE A 46 23.26 13.13 -3.14
N VAL A 47 22.40 13.75 -3.95
CA VAL A 47 21.29 14.60 -3.51
C VAL A 47 19.97 13.86 -3.71
N GLY A 48 19.13 13.82 -2.68
CA GLY A 48 17.81 13.20 -2.76
C GLY A 48 16.84 14.01 -3.64
N GLY A 49 16.12 13.31 -4.52
CA GLY A 49 15.10 13.84 -5.42
C GLY A 49 13.68 13.54 -4.93
N LEU A 50 12.74 13.44 -5.88
CA LEU A 50 11.33 13.25 -5.57
C LEU A 50 11.11 11.89 -4.91
N LYS A 51 10.20 11.87 -3.93
CA LYS A 51 9.78 10.64 -3.28
C LYS A 51 8.64 10.03 -4.08
N GLY A 52 8.78 8.77 -4.42
CA GLY A 52 7.76 7.97 -5.07
C GLY A 52 7.53 6.68 -4.31
N GLY A 53 6.82 5.77 -4.93
CA GLY A 53 6.65 4.44 -4.41
C GLY A 53 5.52 3.68 -5.08
N THR A 54 5.51 2.39 -4.81
CA THR A 54 4.46 1.47 -5.22
C THR A 54 3.87 0.83 -3.98
N ALA A 55 2.58 0.57 -4.00
CA ALA A 55 1.89 -0.19 -2.99
C ALA A 55 1.24 -1.40 -3.66
N THR A 56 1.44 -2.58 -3.09
CA THR A 56 0.81 -3.81 -3.57
C THR A 56 0.01 -4.42 -2.43
N MET A 57 -1.14 -4.99 -2.78
CA MET A 57 -1.97 -5.73 -1.84
C MET A 57 -2.50 -6.98 -2.51
N GLY A 58 -2.56 -8.07 -1.76
CA GLY A 58 -3.02 -9.35 -2.25
C GLY A 58 -3.83 -10.09 -1.19
N GLY A 59 -4.65 -11.02 -1.65
CA GLY A 59 -5.64 -11.62 -0.79
C GLY A 59 -6.36 -12.81 -1.38
N ILE A 60 -7.30 -13.32 -0.58
CA ILE A 60 -8.26 -14.34 -0.99
C ILE A 60 -9.51 -13.62 -1.45
N TYR A 61 -10.06 -14.04 -2.58
CA TYR A 61 -11.29 -13.50 -3.14
C TYR A 61 -12.49 -13.98 -2.31
N ASP A 62 -13.34 -13.02 -1.98
CA ASP A 62 -14.62 -13.29 -1.33
C ASP A 62 -15.77 -12.78 -2.22
N ASN A 63 -16.83 -13.57 -2.31
CA ASN A 63 -17.99 -13.29 -3.17
C ASN A 63 -19.01 -12.34 -2.54
N THR A 64 -18.67 -11.65 -1.45
CA THR A 64 -19.57 -10.66 -0.84
C THR A 64 -19.83 -9.52 -1.81
N ALA A 65 -21.08 -9.38 -2.25
CA ALA A 65 -21.47 -8.52 -3.36
C ALA A 65 -21.23 -7.01 -3.16
N SER A 66 -21.04 -6.54 -1.93
CA SER A 66 -20.89 -5.11 -1.62
C SER A 66 -19.56 -4.71 -0.99
N THR A 67 -18.84 -5.64 -0.37
CA THR A 67 -17.55 -5.39 0.31
C THR A 67 -16.44 -6.32 -0.19
N GLY A 68 -16.74 -7.15 -1.19
CA GLY A 68 -15.76 -8.06 -1.78
C GLY A 68 -14.67 -7.28 -2.52
N PRO A 69 -13.44 -7.83 -2.60
CA PRO A 69 -12.29 -7.17 -3.20
C PRO A 69 -12.56 -6.71 -4.64
N ARG A 70 -13.32 -7.49 -5.41
CA ARG A 70 -13.72 -7.11 -6.77
C ARG A 70 -14.67 -5.91 -6.81
N ALA A 71 -15.70 -5.90 -5.98
CA ALA A 71 -16.69 -4.82 -5.95
C ALA A 71 -16.06 -3.46 -5.58
N VAL A 72 -15.03 -3.50 -4.73
CA VAL A 72 -14.29 -2.31 -4.28
C VAL A 72 -13.19 -1.94 -5.28
N ILE A 73 -12.36 -2.88 -5.74
CA ILE A 73 -11.14 -2.56 -6.50
C ILE A 73 -11.41 -2.35 -7.99
N GLU A 74 -12.32 -3.12 -8.60
CA GLU A 74 -12.61 -3.02 -10.04
C GLU A 74 -13.08 -1.61 -10.49
N PRO A 75 -13.97 -0.89 -9.78
CA PRO A 75 -14.34 0.48 -10.15
C PRO A 75 -13.27 1.53 -9.82
N LEU A 76 -12.27 1.18 -9.02
CA LEU A 76 -11.18 2.07 -8.63
C LEU A 76 -9.99 2.00 -9.59
N ILE A 77 -9.95 1.04 -10.52
CA ILE A 77 -8.91 0.94 -11.55
C ILE A 77 -8.85 2.24 -12.36
N GLY A 78 -7.65 2.83 -12.43
CA GLY A 78 -7.43 4.12 -13.11
C GLY A 78 -7.86 5.34 -12.31
N GLN A 79 -8.38 5.17 -11.09
CA GLN A 79 -8.73 6.26 -10.18
C GLN A 79 -7.71 6.41 -9.05
N THR A 80 -7.58 7.65 -8.60
CA THR A 80 -6.75 7.99 -7.44
C THR A 80 -7.61 7.94 -6.18
N VAL A 81 -7.22 7.10 -5.24
CA VAL A 81 -7.93 6.84 -4.00
C VAL A 81 -7.01 6.92 -2.80
N GLU A 82 -7.58 7.10 -1.61
CA GLU A 82 -6.83 7.04 -0.37
C GLU A 82 -6.59 5.59 0.06
N LEU A 83 -5.33 5.22 0.24
CA LEU A 83 -4.90 3.99 0.90
C LEU A 83 -4.50 4.33 2.34
N ILE A 84 -5.11 3.65 3.30
CA ILE A 84 -4.72 3.71 4.69
C ILE A 84 -4.19 2.34 5.09
N ARG A 85 -2.97 2.29 5.61
CA ARG A 85 -2.37 1.10 6.19
C ARG A 85 -1.98 1.37 7.64
N GLN A 86 -2.39 0.49 8.54
CA GLN A 86 -2.13 0.58 9.97
C GLN A 86 -1.55 -0.74 10.46
N THR A 87 -0.22 -0.86 10.45
CA THR A 87 0.53 -2.10 10.74
C THR A 87 0.32 -2.62 12.17
N GLU A 88 0.00 -1.74 13.12
CA GLU A 88 -0.27 -2.09 14.53
C GLU A 88 -1.78 -2.11 14.88
N GLY A 89 -2.64 -2.01 13.86
CA GLY A 89 -4.08 -1.92 13.98
C GLY A 89 -4.58 -0.54 14.42
N THR A 90 -5.86 -0.46 14.74
CA THR A 90 -6.50 0.78 15.19
C THR A 90 -6.17 1.07 16.66
N GLY A 91 -5.91 2.34 17.00
CA GLY A 91 -5.58 2.82 18.34
C GLY A 91 -4.78 4.12 18.33
N ALA A 92 -5.15 5.04 19.22
CA ALA A 92 -4.49 6.32 19.43
C ALA A 92 -2.95 6.19 19.55
N GLY A 93 -2.21 7.01 18.80
CA GLY A 93 -0.74 7.04 18.83
C GLY A 93 -0.04 5.88 18.11
N LYS A 94 -0.80 4.99 17.46
CA LYS A 94 -0.21 3.91 16.65
C LYS A 94 0.24 4.41 15.27
N PRO A 95 1.24 3.74 14.65
CA PRO A 95 1.67 4.05 13.31
C PRO A 95 0.53 3.93 12.30
N GLN A 96 0.41 4.93 11.43
CA GLN A 96 -0.50 4.95 10.30
C GLN A 96 0.24 5.49 9.10
N ASP A 97 0.12 4.81 7.97
CA ASP A 97 0.56 5.27 6.66
C ASP A 97 -0.71 5.58 5.85
N LYS A 98 -0.96 6.87 5.59
CA LYS A 98 -1.97 7.32 4.62
C LYS A 98 -1.27 7.76 3.35
N ALA A 99 -1.68 7.21 2.23
CA ALA A 99 -1.13 7.57 0.93
C ALA A 99 -2.26 7.74 -0.06
N THR A 100 -2.17 8.77 -0.89
CA THR A 100 -2.98 8.83 -2.10
C THR A 100 -2.34 7.91 -3.14
N VAL A 101 -3.09 6.95 -3.66
CA VAL A 101 -2.60 5.93 -4.60
C VAL A 101 -3.49 5.85 -5.84
N LEU A 102 -2.87 5.70 -7.00
CA LEU A 102 -3.54 5.37 -8.25
C LEU A 102 -3.58 3.85 -8.37
N VAL A 103 -4.77 3.26 -8.49
CA VAL A 103 -4.89 1.83 -8.78
C VAL A 103 -4.52 1.59 -10.24
N THR A 104 -3.38 0.95 -10.48
CA THR A 104 -2.84 0.75 -11.83
C THR A 104 -3.28 -0.58 -12.42
N GLN A 105 -3.35 -1.62 -11.59
CA GLN A 105 -3.67 -2.97 -12.06
C GLN A 105 -4.39 -3.77 -10.97
N TYR A 106 -5.35 -4.59 -11.40
CA TYR A 106 -6.00 -5.60 -10.58
C TYR A 106 -6.00 -6.92 -11.36
N VAL A 107 -5.58 -8.00 -10.70
CA VAL A 107 -5.47 -9.34 -11.27
C VAL A 107 -6.20 -10.32 -10.36
N GLU A 108 -7.08 -11.13 -10.96
CA GLU A 108 -7.73 -12.27 -10.30
C GLU A 108 -7.13 -13.57 -10.85
N THR A 109 -6.79 -14.49 -9.94
CA THR A 109 -6.28 -15.82 -10.30
C THR A 109 -7.27 -16.87 -9.81
N ASN A 110 -7.83 -17.65 -10.75
CA ASN A 110 -8.86 -18.65 -10.48
C ASN A 110 -8.35 -20.08 -10.75
N PRO A 111 -7.52 -20.65 -9.88
CA PRO A 111 -7.09 -22.04 -10.01
C PRO A 111 -8.23 -23.01 -9.68
N VAL A 112 -8.34 -24.11 -10.42
CA VAL A 112 -9.37 -25.15 -10.17
C VAL A 112 -9.09 -25.95 -8.89
N ALA A 113 -7.83 -25.98 -8.45
CA ALA A 113 -7.36 -26.78 -7.31
C ALA A 113 -7.05 -25.96 -6.06
N ASP A 114 -7.34 -24.65 -6.04
CA ASP A 114 -7.04 -23.76 -4.91
C ASP A 114 -8.08 -22.63 -4.81
N MET A 115 -8.01 -21.83 -3.75
CA MET A 115 -8.87 -20.67 -3.55
C MET A 115 -8.54 -19.58 -4.57
N VAL A 116 -9.58 -18.84 -5.01
CA VAL A 116 -9.39 -17.68 -5.88
C VAL A 116 -8.62 -16.61 -5.12
N THR A 117 -7.54 -16.12 -5.72
CA THR A 117 -6.72 -15.05 -5.15
C THR A 117 -6.80 -13.81 -6.02
N TRP A 118 -6.52 -12.67 -5.41
CA TRP A 118 -6.45 -11.39 -6.11
C TRP A 118 -5.18 -10.65 -5.71
N SER A 119 -4.68 -9.83 -6.63
CA SER A 119 -3.58 -8.90 -6.39
C SER A 119 -3.87 -7.57 -7.06
N CYS A 120 -3.61 -6.49 -6.33
CA CYS A 120 -3.74 -5.13 -6.80
C CYS A 120 -2.38 -4.43 -6.73
N GLU A 121 -2.00 -3.81 -7.84
CA GLU A 121 -0.87 -2.89 -7.91
C GLU A 121 -1.39 -1.46 -7.89
N MET A 122 -0.75 -0.64 -7.07
CA MET A 122 -1.08 0.75 -6.87
C MET A 122 0.19 1.60 -6.92
N GLN A 123 0.12 2.74 -7.58
CA GLN A 123 1.22 3.69 -7.64
C GLN A 123 0.95 4.83 -6.67
N ILE A 124 1.90 5.14 -5.79
CA ILE A 124 1.74 6.24 -4.84
C ILE A 124 1.81 7.56 -5.60
N SER A 125 0.75 8.36 -5.47
CA SER A 125 0.62 9.68 -6.07
C SER A 125 0.63 10.72 -4.95
N GLY A 126 1.77 11.41 -4.77
CA GLY A 126 1.93 12.44 -3.74
C GLY A 126 2.71 11.96 -2.51
N THR A 127 2.54 12.69 -1.40
CA THR A 127 3.29 12.43 -0.17
C THR A 127 2.56 11.41 0.71
N VAL A 128 3.27 10.38 1.17
CA VAL A 128 2.76 9.46 2.19
C VAL A 128 2.79 10.17 3.55
N ASP A 129 1.62 10.39 4.12
CA ASP A 129 1.43 10.91 5.47
C ASP A 129 1.61 9.77 6.48
N THR A 130 2.60 9.93 7.35
CA THR A 130 2.93 8.98 8.42
C THR A 130 2.50 9.49 9.80
N THR A 131 1.58 10.44 9.85
CA THR A 131 1.08 10.96 11.12
C THR A 131 0.45 9.82 11.95
N PRO A 132 0.84 9.69 13.23
CA PRO A 132 0.22 8.71 14.12
C PRO A 132 -1.28 8.93 14.21
N GLN A 133 -2.02 7.84 14.43
CA GLN A 133 -3.48 7.89 14.58
C GLN A 133 -3.87 8.90 15.66
N ALA A 134 -4.78 9.80 15.33
CA ALA A 134 -5.33 10.76 16.28
C ALA A 134 -5.98 10.02 17.47
N ALA A 135 -5.84 10.61 18.66
CA ALA A 135 -6.42 10.08 19.88
C ALA A 135 -7.93 10.24 19.95
#